data_AF-A0A379VJT8-F1
#
_entry.id   AF-A0A379VJT8-F1
#
_cell.length_a   1.000
_cell.length_b   1.000
_cell.length_c   1.000
_cell.angle_alpha   90.00
_cell.angle_beta   90.00
_cell.angle_gamma   90.00
#
_symmetry.space_group_name_H-M   'P 1'
#
loop_
_entity.id
_entity.type
_entity.pdbx_description
1 polymer ?
#
loop_
_entity_poly.entity_id
_entity_poly.type
_entity_poly.pdbx_seq_one_letter_code
_entity_poly.pdbx_strand_id
1 'polypeptide(L)'
;MEQIRRAHPDLVLYNGYDEIFASGLLAGADGGIGSTYNIMGWRYQGIVQALREGDVAKAQRLQTECNKVIDLLIKTGVFRGLKTVLHYMDVVSVPLCRKPFAPVDEKYLPALKALAQQLMEEKA
;
A
#
# COMPACT_ATOMS: atom_id res chain seq x y z
N MET A 1 -16.88 8.45 -1.22
CA MET A 1 -17.17 7.61 -0.03
C MET A 1 -18.34 8.19 0.77
N GLU A 2 -18.37 9.52 1.01
CA GLU A 2 -19.34 10.17 1.92
C GLU A 2 -20.80 9.84 1.63
N GLN A 3 -21.24 9.98 0.38
CA GLN A 3 -22.64 9.72 0.01
C GLN A 3 -23.08 8.29 0.33
N ILE A 4 -22.19 7.31 0.10
CA ILE A 4 -22.45 5.89 0.43
C ILE A 4 -22.53 5.72 1.94
N ARG A 5 -21.57 6.27 2.70
CA ARG A 5 -21.58 6.21 4.17
C ARG A 5 -22.85 6.85 4.76
N ARG A 6 -23.27 8.02 4.25
CA ARG A 6 -24.48 8.70 4.71
C ARG A 6 -25.75 7.92 4.39
N ALA A 7 -25.82 7.27 3.23
CA ALA A 7 -26.95 6.43 2.86
C ALA A 7 -26.97 5.08 3.61
N HIS A 8 -25.80 4.57 4.00
CA HIS A 8 -25.62 3.25 4.61
C HIS A 8 -24.66 3.33 5.81
N PRO A 9 -25.13 3.83 6.97
CA PRO A 9 -24.27 4.12 8.13
C PRO A 9 -23.58 2.89 8.72
N ASP A 10 -24.20 1.71 8.63
CA ASP A 10 -23.68 0.45 9.21
C ASP A 10 -22.96 -0.44 8.19
N LEU A 11 -22.88 0.00 6.92
CA LEU A 11 -22.20 -0.78 5.88
C LEU A 11 -20.69 -0.78 6.12
N VAL A 12 -20.08 -1.96 6.07
CA VAL A 12 -18.62 -2.08 5.96
C VAL A 12 -18.18 -1.57 4.58
N LEU A 13 -17.39 -0.51 4.57
CA LEU A 13 -17.02 0.24 3.37
C LEU A 13 -15.49 0.31 3.23
N TYR A 14 -14.96 -0.52 2.35
CA TYR A 14 -13.52 -0.60 2.09
C TYR A 14 -13.09 0.42 1.03
N ASN A 15 -12.06 1.22 1.36
CA ASN A 15 -11.30 1.97 0.35
C ASN A 15 -10.46 1.02 -0.51
N GLY A 16 -10.53 1.19 -1.84
CA GLY A 16 -9.84 0.31 -2.80
C GLY A 16 -8.59 0.90 -3.47
N TYR A 17 -8.38 2.21 -3.39
CA TYR A 17 -7.20 2.88 -3.96
C TYR A 17 -6.23 3.25 -2.84
N ASP A 18 -5.11 2.54 -2.78
CA ASP A 18 -4.12 2.62 -1.71
C ASP A 18 -3.55 4.04 -1.55
N GLU A 19 -3.43 4.78 -2.65
CA GLU A 19 -2.85 6.13 -2.73
C GLU A 19 -3.70 7.23 -2.11
N ILE A 20 -4.99 6.95 -1.87
CA ILE A 20 -5.95 7.85 -1.24
C ILE A 20 -6.54 7.28 0.06
N PHE A 21 -5.93 6.26 0.66
CA PHE A 21 -6.49 5.54 1.81
C PHE A 21 -6.90 6.47 2.97
N ALA A 22 -6.02 7.36 3.41
CA ALA A 22 -6.31 8.34 4.47
C ALA A 22 -7.51 9.23 4.13
N SER A 23 -7.56 9.76 2.91
CA SER A 23 -8.67 10.60 2.43
C SER A 23 -9.96 9.78 2.26
N GLY A 24 -9.86 8.51 1.87
CA GLY A 24 -10.98 7.58 1.78
C GLY A 24 -11.62 7.32 3.13
N LEU A 25 -10.81 7.11 4.17
CA LEU A 25 -11.26 7.00 5.56
C LEU A 25 -11.95 8.28 6.02
N LEU A 26 -11.33 9.45 5.79
CA LEU A 26 -11.93 10.75 6.14
C LEU A 26 -13.27 10.97 5.42
N ALA A 27 -13.38 10.52 4.18
CA ALA A 27 -14.60 10.59 3.40
C ALA A 27 -15.64 9.52 3.81
N GLY A 28 -15.35 8.60 4.73
CA GLY A 28 -16.35 7.69 5.32
C GLY A 28 -16.10 6.19 5.12
N ALA A 29 -14.98 5.77 4.50
CA ALA A 29 -14.57 4.38 4.56
C ALA A 29 -14.21 3.97 6.00
N ASP A 30 -14.45 2.72 6.37
CA ASP A 30 -14.12 2.16 7.71
C ASP A 30 -13.03 1.08 7.65
N GLY A 31 -12.48 0.85 6.45
CA GLY A 31 -11.34 -0.02 6.22
C GLY A 31 -10.80 0.13 4.80
N GLY A 32 -9.96 -0.80 4.39
CA GLY A 32 -9.50 -0.87 3.00
C GLY A 32 -9.09 -2.27 2.60
N ILE A 33 -9.09 -2.49 1.29
CA ILE A 33 -8.53 -3.69 0.65
C ILE A 33 -7.57 -3.18 -0.41
N GLY A 34 -6.30 -3.57 -0.28
CA GLY A 34 -5.22 -2.98 -1.05
C GLY A 34 -4.13 -3.97 -1.42
N SER A 35 -3.56 -3.79 -2.60
CA SER A 35 -2.49 -4.68 -3.08
C SER A 35 -1.18 -4.45 -2.34
N THR A 36 -0.89 -3.19 -1.98
CA THR A 36 0.37 -2.82 -1.32
C THR A 36 0.44 -3.23 0.14
N TYR A 37 -0.67 -3.68 0.72
CA TYR A 37 -0.75 -4.10 2.11
C TYR A 37 0.10 -5.36 2.35
N ASN A 38 0.36 -6.14 1.29
CA ASN A 38 1.26 -7.29 1.31
C ASN A 38 2.68 -6.94 1.78
N ILE A 39 3.16 -5.73 1.48
CA ILE A 39 4.54 -5.31 1.82
C ILE A 39 4.60 -4.24 2.90
N MET A 40 3.50 -3.51 3.17
CA MET A 40 3.49 -2.41 4.14
C MET A 40 2.13 -2.21 4.83
N GLY A 41 1.37 -3.28 5.05
CA GLY A 41 0.04 -3.24 5.68
C GLY A 41 -0.02 -2.51 7.03
N TRP A 42 1.06 -2.55 7.81
CA TRP A 42 1.15 -1.85 9.09
C TRP A 42 1.10 -0.32 8.95
N ARG A 43 1.57 0.26 7.85
CA ARG A 43 1.44 1.70 7.60
C ARG A 43 -0.03 2.11 7.49
N TYR A 44 -0.86 1.31 6.82
CA TYR A 44 -2.30 1.54 6.70
C TYR A 44 -3.02 1.40 8.04
N GLN A 45 -2.63 0.41 8.87
CA GLN A 45 -3.11 0.32 10.26
C GLN A 45 -2.70 1.56 11.07
N GLY A 46 -1.47 2.04 10.87
CA GLY A 46 -0.98 3.28 11.48
C GLY A 46 -1.78 4.51 11.07
N ILE A 47 -2.24 4.60 9.81
CA ILE A 47 -3.14 5.66 9.33
C ILE A 47 -4.48 5.59 10.04
N VAL A 48 -5.09 4.39 10.15
CA VAL A 48 -6.36 4.20 10.88
C VAL A 48 -6.21 4.67 12.34
N GLN A 49 -5.14 4.25 13.01
CA GLN A 49 -4.88 4.62 14.40
C GLN A 49 -4.68 6.13 14.54
N ALA A 50 -3.84 6.73 13.69
CA ALA A 50 -3.58 8.17 13.72
C ALA A 50 -4.85 9.00 13.52
N LEU A 51 -5.73 8.61 12.58
CA LEU A 51 -7.01 9.29 12.38
C LEU A 51 -7.96 9.11 13.56
N ARG A 52 -7.99 7.94 14.21
CA ARG A 52 -8.77 7.71 15.43
C ARG A 52 -8.28 8.56 16.61
N GLU A 53 -6.97 8.79 16.69
CA GLU A 53 -6.33 9.63 17.71
C GLU A 53 -6.40 11.13 17.38
N GLY A 54 -6.87 11.51 16.20
CA GLY A 54 -6.87 12.89 15.72
C GLY A 54 -5.49 13.41 15.25
N ASP A 55 -4.48 12.55 15.15
CA ASP A 55 -3.14 12.90 14.65
C ASP A 55 -3.11 12.89 13.11
N VAL A 56 -3.70 13.94 12.53
CA VAL A 56 -3.76 14.15 11.07
C VAL A 56 -2.36 14.25 10.46
N ALA A 57 -1.40 14.85 11.17
CA ALA A 57 -0.03 15.01 10.68
C ALA A 57 0.66 13.65 10.50
N LYS A 58 0.50 12.72 11.45
CA LYS A 58 0.99 11.35 11.31
C LYS A 58 0.29 10.58 10.20
N ALA A 59 -1.03 10.70 10.07
CA ALA A 59 -1.77 10.08 8.97
C ALA A 59 -1.27 10.55 7.60
N GLN A 60 -1.04 11.86 7.44
CA GLN A 60 -0.48 12.43 6.21
C GLN A 60 0.95 11.97 5.92
N ARG A 61 1.82 11.90 6.94
CA ARG A 61 3.18 11.38 6.78
C ARG A 61 3.17 9.92 6.32
N LEU A 62 2.38 9.07 6.97
CA LEU A 62 2.26 7.66 6.59
C LEU A 62 1.71 7.48 5.17
N GLN A 63 0.66 8.22 4.80
CA GLN A 63 0.11 8.19 3.44
C GLN A 63 1.15 8.67 2.41
N THR A 64 1.95 9.69 2.74
CA THR A 64 3.03 10.19 1.88
C THR A 64 4.07 9.11 1.62
N GLU A 65 4.51 8.40 2.66
CA GLU A 65 5.46 7.29 2.50
C GLU A 65 4.85 6.10 1.74
N CYS A 66 3.55 5.83 1.90
CA CYS A 66 2.85 4.84 1.07
C CYS A 66 2.86 5.27 -0.41
N ASN A 67 2.60 6.55 -0.70
CA ASN A 67 2.53 7.05 -2.07
C ASN A 67 3.90 7.02 -2.77
N LYS A 68 4.99 7.31 -2.06
CA LYS A 68 6.36 7.13 -2.60
C LYS A 68 6.63 5.70 -3.05
N VAL A 69 6.13 4.70 -2.31
CA VAL A 69 6.21 3.29 -2.70
C VAL A 69 5.34 3.01 -3.92
N ILE A 70 4.10 3.52 -3.93
CA ILE A 70 3.16 3.36 -5.05
C ILE A 70 3.71 3.97 -6.34
N ASP A 71 4.39 5.12 -6.29
CA ASP A 71 5.04 5.74 -7.45
C ASP A 71 6.07 4.81 -8.11
N LEU A 72 6.85 4.09 -7.32
CA LEU A 72 7.79 3.07 -7.81
C LEU A 72 7.05 1.86 -8.38
N LEU A 73 5.99 1.41 -7.71
CA LEU A 73 5.18 0.27 -8.15
C LEU A 73 4.43 0.54 -9.46
N ILE A 74 3.94 1.77 -9.69
CA ILE A 74 3.34 2.17 -10.96
C ILE A 74 4.36 2.09 -12.09
N LYS A 75 5.59 2.57 -11.88
CA LYS A 75 6.68 2.51 -12.87
C LYS A 75 7.11 1.07 -13.21
N THR A 76 7.10 0.18 -12.23
CA THR A 76 7.52 -1.22 -12.40
C THR A 76 6.40 -2.13 -12.89
N GLY A 77 5.14 -1.75 -12.68
CA GLY A 77 3.97 -2.61 -12.78
C GLY A 77 3.65 -3.24 -11.42
N VAL A 78 2.53 -2.83 -10.83
CA VAL A 78 2.20 -3.02 -9.41
C VAL A 78 2.42 -4.45 -8.92
N PHE A 79 1.76 -5.46 -9.51
CA PHE A 79 1.82 -6.83 -8.99
C PHE A 79 3.19 -7.47 -9.07
N ARG A 80 3.92 -7.27 -10.17
CA ARG A 80 5.26 -7.81 -10.34
C ARG A 80 6.29 -7.04 -9.52
N GLY A 81 6.12 -5.72 -9.33
CA GLY A 81 6.91 -4.93 -8.38
C GLY A 81 6.72 -5.42 -6.94
N LEU A 82 5.47 -5.64 -6.51
CA LEU A 82 5.14 -6.19 -5.19
C LEU A 82 5.77 -7.58 -4.98
N LYS A 83 5.61 -8.49 -5.96
CA LYS A 83 6.22 -9.81 -5.91
C LYS A 83 7.74 -9.76 -5.83
N THR A 84 8.38 -8.82 -6.54
CA THR A 84 9.84 -8.63 -6.47
C THR A 84 10.29 -8.11 -5.11
N VAL A 85 9.54 -7.19 -4.49
CA VAL A 85 9.80 -6.76 -3.10
C VAL A 85 9.69 -7.97 -2.16
N LEU A 86 8.60 -8.74 -2.25
CA LEU A 86 8.39 -9.95 -1.44
C LEU A 86 9.45 -11.02 -1.70
N HIS A 87 10.01 -11.09 -2.90
CA HIS A 87 11.12 -11.99 -3.22
C HIS A 87 12.39 -11.58 -2.47
N TYR A 88 12.72 -10.30 -2.43
CA TYR A 88 13.85 -9.79 -1.63
C TYR A 88 13.60 -9.81 -0.11
N MET A 89 12.36 -10.07 0.32
CA MET A 89 11.98 -10.35 1.71
C MET A 89 11.93 -11.86 2.00
N ASP A 90 12.44 -12.71 1.11
CA ASP A 90 12.47 -14.17 1.23
C ASP A 90 11.07 -14.84 1.35
N VAL A 91 10.01 -14.17 0.89
CA VAL A 91 8.62 -14.71 0.92
C VAL A 91 8.24 -15.39 -0.39
N VAL A 92 8.63 -14.81 -1.53
CA VAL A 92 8.26 -15.29 -2.86
C VAL A 92 9.48 -15.82 -3.60
N SER A 93 9.52 -17.11 -3.93
CA SER A 93 10.70 -17.70 -4.60
C SER A 93 10.94 -17.18 -6.01
N VAL A 94 9.88 -16.93 -6.79
CA VAL A 94 9.97 -16.47 -8.19
C VAL A 94 8.99 -15.32 -8.42
N PRO A 95 9.46 -14.07 -8.63
CA PRO A 95 8.59 -12.88 -8.65
C PRO A 95 7.87 -12.62 -9.98
N LEU A 96 7.46 -13.68 -10.69
CA LEU A 96 6.78 -13.55 -11.98
C LEU A 96 5.26 -13.45 -11.85
N CYS A 97 4.65 -12.69 -12.75
CA CYS A 97 3.22 -12.74 -13.04
C CYS A 97 2.95 -13.65 -14.24
N ARG A 98 1.72 -14.18 -14.33
CA ARG A 98 1.32 -15.01 -15.48
C ARG A 98 1.24 -14.13 -16.73
N LYS A 99 1.53 -14.70 -17.90
CA LYS A 99 1.33 -14.00 -19.19
C LYS A 99 -0.13 -13.50 -19.30
N PRO A 100 -0.37 -12.31 -19.91
CA PRO A 100 0.56 -11.54 -20.75
C PRO A 100 1.46 -10.54 -20.02
N PHE A 101 1.53 -10.55 -18.68
CA PHE A 101 2.44 -9.66 -17.96
C PHE A 101 3.91 -9.96 -18.27
N ALA A 102 4.66 -8.93 -18.67
CA ALA A 102 6.12 -8.97 -18.77
C ALA A 102 6.78 -9.02 -17.37
N PRO A 103 8.03 -9.50 -17.25
CA PRO A 103 8.81 -9.34 -16.02
C PRO A 103 9.06 -7.86 -15.68
N VAL A 104 9.60 -7.60 -14.49
CA VAL A 104 10.07 -6.26 -14.12
C VAL A 104 11.31 -5.92 -14.97
N ASP A 105 11.39 -4.68 -15.45
CA ASP A 105 12.60 -4.16 -16.11
C ASP A 105 13.76 -4.10 -15.10
N GLU A 106 14.89 -4.71 -15.45
CA GLU A 106 16.03 -4.92 -14.57
C GLU A 106 16.56 -3.62 -13.95
N LYS A 107 16.40 -2.46 -14.62
CA LYS A 107 16.82 -1.16 -14.09
C LYS A 107 16.17 -0.78 -12.76
N TYR A 108 15.00 -1.37 -12.44
CA TYR A 108 14.30 -1.11 -11.19
C TYR A 108 14.67 -2.07 -10.05
N LEU A 109 15.40 -3.17 -10.32
CA LEU A 109 15.75 -4.15 -9.30
C LEU A 109 16.53 -3.54 -8.12
N PRO A 110 17.50 -2.64 -8.32
CA PRO A 110 18.19 -2.00 -7.19
C PRO A 110 17.22 -1.22 -6.28
N ALA A 111 16.28 -0.47 -6.87
CA ALA A 111 15.30 0.31 -6.13
C ALA A 111 14.30 -0.59 -5.36
N LEU A 112 13.83 -1.68 -5.96
CA LEU A 112 12.93 -2.63 -5.30
C LEU A 112 13.63 -3.40 -4.18
N LYS A 113 14.93 -3.72 -4.34
CA LYS A 113 15.73 -4.34 -3.28
C LYS A 113 15.95 -3.39 -2.10
N ALA A 114 16.29 -2.13 -2.37
CA ALA A 114 16.42 -1.11 -1.33
C ALA A 114 15.10 -0.90 -0.58
N LEU A 115 13.97 -0.86 -1.29
CA LEU A 115 12.65 -0.79 -0.68
C LEU A 115 12.36 -2.00 0.22
N ALA A 116 12.71 -3.22 -0.21
CA ALA A 116 12.53 -4.41 0.61
C ALA A 116 13.33 -4.31 1.93
N GLN A 117 14.60 -3.89 1.86
CA GLN A 117 15.44 -3.69 3.05
C GLN A 117 14.86 -2.64 3.99
N GLN A 118 14.48 -1.48 3.47
CA GLN A 118 13.83 -0.41 4.24
C GLN A 118 12.59 -0.91 4.99
N LEU A 119 11.71 -1.65 4.30
CA LEU A 119 10.46 -2.12 4.90
C LEU A 119 10.68 -3.24 5.94
N MET A 120 11.73 -4.06 5.78
CA MET A 120 12.11 -5.04 6.80
C MET A 120 12.68 -4.38 8.05
N GLU A 121 13.54 -3.36 7.88
CA GLU A 121 14.09 -2.57 8.98
C GLU A 121 13.03 -1.78 9.75
N GLU A 122 12.04 -1.21 9.05
CA GLU A 122 10.94 -0.46 9.68
C GLU A 122 10.01 -1.34 10.52
N LYS A 123 9.83 -2.61 10.12
CA LYS A 123 8.90 -3.55 10.78
C LYS A 123 9.53 -4.25 11.99
N ALA A 124 10.86 -4.36 12.02
CA ALA A 124 11.62 -5.03 13.08
C ALA A 124 11.47 -4.33 14.43
#